data_AF-A0A2I1KR08-F1
#
_entry.id   AF-A0A2I1KR08-F1
#
_cell.length_a   1.000
_cell.length_b   1.000
_cell.length_c   1.000
_cell.angle_alpha   90.00
_cell.angle_beta   90.00
_cell.angle_gamma   90.00
#
_symmetry.space_group_name_H-M   'P 1'
#
loop_
_entity.id
_entity.type
_entity.pdbx_description
1 polymer ?
#
loop_
_entity_poly.entity_id
_entity_poly.type
_entity_poly.pdbx_seq_one_letter_code
_entity_poly.pdbx_strand_id
1 'polypeptide(L)'
;MADEPTSSLDSVARARFVRLLHHLRAQMRGLVPALILITHDCTVAEACDQVLVLDGGRVVETGAASTLLTAPRHRVTRGLVDAWRQERDAVLGARPRARQPQGSRRRAVGR
;
A
#
# COMPACT_ATOMS: atom_id res chain seq x y z
N MET A 1 -0.97 -16.44 -12.96
CA MET A 1 -0.14 -15.25 -12.69
C MET A 1 -0.73 -14.10 -13.48
N ALA A 2 -0.91 -12.93 -12.86
CA ALA A 2 -1.43 -11.74 -13.54
C ALA A 2 -0.50 -10.55 -13.26
N ASP A 3 -0.05 -9.89 -14.34
CA ASP A 3 0.86 -8.75 -14.27
C ASP A 3 0.09 -7.45 -14.48
N GLU A 4 0.16 -6.55 -13.49
CA GLU A 4 -0.60 -5.30 -13.39
C GLU A 4 -2.05 -5.37 -13.93
N PRO A 5 -2.90 -6.33 -13.49
CA PRO A 5 -4.21 -6.58 -14.09
C PRO A 5 -5.23 -5.45 -13.88
N THR A 6 -4.88 -4.43 -13.08
CA THR A 6 -5.75 -3.30 -12.71
C THR A 6 -5.25 -1.95 -13.23
N SER A 7 -4.24 -1.92 -14.11
CA SER A 7 -3.64 -0.68 -14.64
C SER A 7 -4.61 0.13 -15.52
N SER A 8 -5.46 -0.55 -16.28
CA SER A 8 -6.46 0.08 -17.16
C SER A 8 -7.81 0.33 -16.48
N LEU A 9 -7.97 -0.06 -15.22
CA LEU A 9 -9.23 0.04 -14.50
C LEU A 9 -9.31 1.34 -13.68
N ASP A 10 -10.49 1.95 -13.67
CA ASP A 10 -10.79 3.01 -12.69
C ASP A 10 -10.90 2.43 -11.27
N SER A 11 -11.01 3.31 -10.27
CA SER A 11 -11.04 2.94 -8.85
C SER A 11 -12.25 2.07 -8.48
N VAL A 12 -13.41 2.27 -9.14
CA VAL A 12 -14.63 1.49 -8.90
C VAL A 12 -14.50 0.10 -9.53
N ALA A 13 -14.03 0.02 -10.78
CA ALA A 13 -13.78 -1.23 -11.48
C ALA A 13 -12.71 -2.07 -10.76
N ARG A 14 -11.65 -1.46 -10.23
CA ARG A 14 -10.63 -2.12 -9.41
C ARG A 14 -11.24 -2.75 -8.15
N ALA A 15 -12.08 -2.01 -7.41
CA ALA A 15 -12.76 -2.54 -6.24
C ALA A 15 -13.67 -3.72 -6.60
N ARG A 16 -14.36 -3.68 -7.75
CA ARG A 16 -15.16 -4.81 -8.24
C ARG A 16 -14.30 -6.02 -8.60
N PHE A 17 -13.15 -5.80 -9.24
CA PHE A 17 -12.19 -6.87 -9.56
C PHE A 17 -11.71 -7.58 -8.29
N VAL A 18 -11.27 -6.84 -7.28
CA VAL A 18 -10.84 -7.40 -5.99
C VAL A 18 -11.98 -8.18 -5.33
N ARG A 19 -13.20 -7.63 -5.30
CA ARG A 19 -14.38 -8.32 -4.75
C ARG A 19 -14.71 -9.61 -5.51
N LEU A 20 -14.56 -9.62 -6.82
CA LEU A 20 -14.75 -10.81 -7.64
C LEU A 20 -13.75 -11.90 -7.26
N LEU A 21 -12.46 -11.55 -7.09
CA LEU A 21 -11.44 -12.50 -6.65
C LEU A 21 -11.79 -13.12 -5.28
N HIS A 22 -12.22 -12.31 -4.31
CA HIS A 22 -12.67 -12.83 -3.02
C HIS A 22 -13.91 -13.74 -3.14
N HIS A 23 -14.86 -13.39 -4.00
CA HIS A 23 -16.06 -14.18 -4.23
C HIS A 23 -15.72 -15.56 -4.82
N LEU A 24 -14.87 -15.59 -5.85
CA LEU A 24 -14.41 -16.84 -6.48
C LEU A 24 -13.68 -17.73 -5.46
N ARG A 25 -12.84 -17.13 -4.61
CA ARG A 25 -12.18 -17.83 -3.49
C ARG A 25 -13.18 -18.48 -2.53
N ALA A 26 -14.23 -17.74 -2.16
CA ALA A 26 -15.25 -18.25 -1.25
C ALA A 26 -16.09 -19.38 -1.87
N GLN A 27 -16.48 -19.25 -3.15
CA GLN A 27 -17.29 -20.26 -3.84
C GLN A 27 -16.56 -21.59 -4.02
N MET A 28 -15.26 -21.54 -4.30
CA MET A 28 -14.49 -22.74 -4.60
C MET A 28 -14.01 -23.50 -3.34
N ARG A 29 -14.45 -23.12 -2.13
CA ARG A 29 -14.13 -23.81 -0.86
C ARG A 29 -12.65 -24.16 -0.67
N GLY A 30 -11.74 -23.30 -1.14
CA GLY A 30 -10.29 -23.52 -1.04
C GLY A 30 -9.67 -24.33 -2.19
N LEU A 31 -10.44 -24.71 -3.22
CA LEU A 31 -9.92 -25.34 -4.45
C LEU A 31 -9.37 -24.32 -5.47
N VAL A 32 -9.21 -23.05 -5.08
CA VAL A 32 -8.65 -22.01 -5.97
C VAL A 32 -7.16 -22.26 -6.19
N PRO A 33 -6.68 -22.33 -7.45
CA PRO A 33 -5.25 -22.38 -7.73
C PRO A 33 -4.56 -21.11 -7.22
N ALA A 34 -3.31 -21.22 -6.77
CA ALA A 34 -2.56 -20.08 -6.24
C ALA A 34 -2.56 -18.91 -7.23
N LEU A 35 -3.11 -17.77 -6.81
CA LEU A 35 -3.14 -16.53 -7.60
C LEU A 35 -1.96 -15.65 -7.18
N ILE A 36 -1.10 -15.33 -8.14
CA ILE A 36 -0.01 -14.37 -7.97
C ILE A 36 -0.39 -13.12 -8.77
N LEU A 37 -0.43 -11.99 -8.06
CA LEU A 37 -0.67 -10.66 -8.60
C LEU A 37 0.63 -9.86 -8.51
N ILE A 38 1.04 -9.25 -9.62
CA ILE A 38 2.11 -8.25 -9.64
C ILE A 38 1.43 -6.89 -9.70
N THR A 39 1.77 -6.02 -8.75
CA THR A 39 1.17 -4.70 -8.65
C THR A 39 2.10 -3.74 -7.92
N HIS A 40 2.03 -2.47 -8.29
CA HIS A 40 2.62 -1.36 -7.53
C HIS A 40 1.60 -0.67 -6.61
N ASP A 41 0.33 -1.06 -6.63
CA ASP A 41 -0.75 -0.45 -5.84
C ASP A 41 -0.95 -1.19 -4.51
N CYS A 42 -0.67 -0.49 -3.39
CA CYS A 42 -0.83 -1.04 -2.05
C CYS A 42 -2.29 -1.37 -1.70
N THR A 43 -3.28 -0.77 -2.37
CA THR A 43 -4.71 -1.10 -2.21
C THR A 43 -5.03 -2.50 -2.74
N VAL A 44 -4.39 -2.90 -3.84
CA VAL A 44 -4.50 -4.27 -4.35
C VAL A 44 -3.71 -5.22 -3.46
N ALA A 45 -2.55 -4.79 -2.97
CA ALA A 45 -1.75 -5.57 -2.01
C ALA A 45 -2.52 -5.85 -0.70
N GLU A 46 -3.35 -4.91 -0.23
CA GLU A 46 -4.20 -5.06 0.97
C GLU A 46 -5.19 -6.22 0.85
N ALA A 47 -5.64 -6.52 -0.37
CA ALA A 47 -6.55 -7.63 -0.64
C ALA A 47 -5.88 -9.02 -0.70
N CYS A 48 -4.54 -9.06 -0.65
CA CYS A 48 -3.76 -10.31 -0.74
C CYS A 48 -3.52 -10.93 0.64
N ASP A 49 -3.41 -12.27 0.71
CA ASP A 49 -3.07 -12.95 1.97
C ASP A 49 -1.58 -12.75 2.35
N GLN A 50 -0.70 -12.76 1.34
CA GLN A 50 0.75 -12.60 1.47
C GLN A 50 1.26 -11.60 0.43
N VAL A 51 2.28 -10.83 0.79
CA VAL A 51 2.92 -9.85 -0.09
C VAL A 51 4.43 -10.09 -0.09
N LEU A 52 5.02 -9.91 -1.26
CA LEU A 52 6.45 -9.96 -1.51
C LEU A 52 6.85 -8.60 -2.09
N VAL A 53 7.80 -7.91 -1.46
CA VAL A 53 8.28 -6.61 -1.92
C VAL A 53 9.59 -6.83 -2.67
N LEU A 54 9.62 -6.37 -3.92
CA LEU A 54 10.79 -6.43 -4.79
C LEU A 54 11.41 -5.04 -4.94
N ASP A 55 12.74 -4.97 -4.86
CA ASP A 55 13.52 -3.78 -5.20
C ASP A 55 14.82 -4.22 -5.90
N GLY A 56 15.14 -3.60 -7.03
CA GLY A 56 16.33 -3.93 -7.82
C GLY A 56 16.47 -5.42 -8.17
N GLY A 57 15.36 -6.11 -8.43
CA GLY A 57 15.34 -7.55 -8.74
C GLY A 57 15.56 -8.47 -7.53
N ARG A 58 15.50 -7.95 -6.30
CA ARG A 58 15.65 -8.73 -5.07
C ARG A 58 14.42 -8.63 -4.19
N VAL A 59 14.08 -9.73 -3.53
CA VAL A 59 13.09 -9.73 -2.45
C VAL A 59 13.67 -9.01 -1.26
N VAL A 60 13.10 -7.87 -0.91
CA VAL A 60 13.55 -7.04 0.21
C VAL A 60 12.68 -7.18 1.45
N GLU A 61 11.43 -7.63 1.29
CA GLU A 61 10.54 -7.93 2.42
C GLU A 61 9.44 -8.92 2.02
N THR A 62 8.95 -9.71 2.97
CA THR A 62 7.82 -10.63 2.76
C THR A 62 7.03 -10.81 4.05
N GLY A 63 5.73 -11.05 3.92
CA GLY A 63 4.84 -11.36 5.04
C GLY A 63 3.38 -11.20 4.69
N ALA A 64 2.52 -11.33 5.71
CA ALA A 64 1.10 -11.04 5.55
C ALA A 64 0.89 -9.58 5.13
N ALA A 65 -0.03 -9.33 4.20
CA ALA A 65 -0.36 -7.98 3.74
C ALA A 65 -0.68 -7.05 4.91
N SER A 66 -1.49 -7.54 5.86
CA SER A 66 -1.85 -6.82 7.08
C SER A 66 -0.63 -6.38 7.90
N THR A 67 0.42 -7.19 7.99
CA THR A 67 1.64 -6.86 8.74
C THR A 67 2.52 -5.89 7.96
N LEU A 68 2.73 -6.12 6.66
CA LEU A 68 3.57 -5.26 5.82
C LEU A 68 2.99 -3.85 5.66
N LEU A 69 1.66 -3.74 5.55
CA LEU A 69 0.98 -2.45 5.41
C LEU A 69 0.84 -1.68 6.73
N THR A 70 0.98 -2.35 7.89
CA THR A 70 0.87 -1.71 9.21
C THR A 70 2.23 -1.42 9.85
N ALA A 71 3.15 -2.39 9.81
CA ALA A 71 4.47 -2.35 10.44
C ALA A 71 5.60 -2.78 9.49
N PRO A 72 5.83 -2.05 8.37
CA PRO A 72 6.90 -2.36 7.42
C PRO A 72 8.31 -2.20 8.03
N ARG A 73 9.18 -3.19 7.80
CA ARG A 73 10.55 -3.24 8.35
C ARG A 73 11.62 -2.77 7.38
N HIS A 74 11.45 -2.96 6.08
CA HIS A 74 12.41 -2.54 5.08
C HIS A 74 12.20 -1.08 4.69
N ARG A 75 13.29 -0.37 4.33
CA ARG A 75 13.23 1.06 3.97
C ARG A 75 12.35 1.31 2.75
N VAL A 76 12.44 0.45 1.74
CA VAL A 76 11.63 0.55 0.50
C VAL A 76 10.16 0.36 0.82
N THR A 77 9.80 -0.69 1.57
CA THR A 77 8.42 -0.95 1.96
C THR A 77 7.82 0.19 2.78
N ARG A 78 8.59 0.76 3.72
CA ARG A 78 8.17 1.97 4.44
C ARG A 78 7.81 3.11 3.49
N GLY A 79 8.68 3.39 2.52
CA GLY A 79 8.44 4.44 1.53
C GLY A 79 7.16 4.22 0.72
N LEU A 80 6.91 2.99 0.26
CA LEU A 80 5.71 2.62 -0.47
C LEU A 80 4.45 2.81 0.39
N VAL A 81 4.46 2.28 1.62
CA VAL A 81 3.32 2.36 2.55
C VAL A 81 3.05 3.80 2.97
N ASP A 82 4.08 4.61 3.21
CA ASP A 82 3.92 6.01 3.59
C ASP A 82 3.32 6.84 2.45
N ALA A 83 3.76 6.61 1.21
CA ALA A 83 3.20 7.27 0.02
C ALA A 83 1.72 6.89 -0.17
N TRP A 84 1.40 5.59 -0.06
CA TRP A 84 0.03 5.09 -0.16
C TRP A 84 -0.89 5.67 0.92
N ARG A 85 -0.42 5.74 2.18
CA ARG A 85 -1.21 6.34 3.28
C ARG A 85 -1.49 7.81 3.04
N GLN A 86 -0.50 8.57 2.58
CA GLN A 86 -0.68 10.00 2.27
C GLN A 86 -1.73 10.21 1.18
N GLU A 87 -1.71 9.41 0.12
CA GLU A 87 -2.70 9.46 -0.95
C GLU A 87 -4.10 9.11 -0.44
N ARG A 88 -4.21 8.04 0.35
CA ARG A 88 -5.48 7.60 0.94
C ARG A 88 -6.08 8.64 1.91
N ASP A 89 -5.23 9.25 2.73
CA ASP A 89 -5.61 10.29 3.69
C ASP A 89 -6.09 11.57 2.97
N ALA A 90 -5.43 11.94 1.87
CA ALA A 90 -5.83 13.07 1.03
C ALA A 90 -7.22 12.88 0.43
N VAL A 91 -7.54 11.67 -0.04
CA VAL A 91 -8.86 11.33 -0.60
C VAL A 91 -9.96 11.33 0.46
N LEU A 92 -9.67 10.88 1.69
CA LEU A 92 -10.63 10.84 2.79
C LEU A 92 -10.80 12.20 3.51
N GLY A 93 -10.10 13.25 3.08
CA GLY A 93 -10.16 14.57 3.71
C GLY A 93 -9.49 14.61 5.09
N ALA A 94 -8.64 13.63 5.43
CA ALA A 94 -7.83 13.67 6.64
C ALA A 94 -6.79 14.78 6.48
N ARG A 95 -6.99 15.91 7.17
CA ARG A 95 -6.08 17.06 7.12
C ARG A 95 -4.63 16.60 7.32
N PRO A 96 -3.67 17.01 6.45
CA PRO A 96 -2.28 16.63 6.65
C PRO A 96 -1.81 17.17 8.00
N ARG A 97 -1.22 16.31 8.84
CA ARG A 97 -0.53 16.75 10.05
C ARG A 97 0.53 17.77 9.63
N ALA A 98 0.31 19.02 10.00
CA ALA A 98 1.21 20.12 9.73
C ALA A 98 2.64 19.73 10.12
N ARG A 99 3.57 19.83 9.17
CA ARG A 99 5.00 19.83 9.43
C ARG A 99 5.27 20.91 10.50
N GLN A 100 5.70 20.50 11.69
CA GLN A 100 6.12 21.44 12.73
C GLN A 100 7.26 22.29 12.18
N PRO A 101 7.15 23.63 12.17
CA PRO A 101 8.29 24.47 11.82
C PRO A 101 9.34 24.35 12.93
N GLN A 102 10.57 24.04 12.53
CA GLN A 102 11.74 24.04 13.41
C GLN A 102 11.92 25.42 14.03
N GLY A 103 12.31 25.42 15.31
CA GLY A 103 12.12 26.52 16.24
C GLY A 103 12.83 27.82 15.87
N SER A 104 12.09 28.90 16.14
CA SER A 104 12.56 30.28 16.17
C SER A 104 13.54 30.50 17.32
N ARG A 105 14.84 30.58 17.02
CA ARG A 105 15.82 31.25 17.89
C ARG A 105 15.96 32.71 17.47
N ARG A 106 15.05 33.56 17.98
CA ARG A 106 15.28 35.01 18.03
C ARG A 106 16.38 35.29 19.07
N ARG A 107 17.58 35.65 18.61
CA ARG A 107 18.55 36.38 19.42
C ARG A 107 18.14 37.86 19.41
N ALA A 108 17.71 38.35 20.57
CA ALA A 108 17.68 39.78 20.85
C ALA A 108 19.14 40.25 21.06
N VAL A 109 19.58 41.23 20.28
CA VAL A 109 20.75 42.06 20.60
C VAL A 109 20.24 43.49 20.57
N GLY A 110 20.29 44.12 21.74
CA GLY A 110 19.88 45.50 21.91
C GLY A 110 20.91 46.49 21.39
N ARG A 111 20.42 47.66 20.98
CA ARG A 111 20.85 48.98 21.48
C ARG A 111 19.91 50.03 20.92
#